data_AF-A0A9E0RD27-F1
#
_entry.id   AF-A0A9E0RD27-F1
#
_cell.length_a   1.000
_cell.length_b   1.000
_cell.length_c   1.000
_cell.angle_alpha   90.00
_cell.angle_beta   90.00
_cell.angle_gamma   90.00
#
_symmetry.space_group_name_H-M   'P 1'
#
loop_
_entity.id
_entity.type
_entity.pdbx_description
1 polymer ?
#
loop_
_entity_poly.entity_id
_entity_poly.type
_entity_poly.pdbx_seq_one_letter_code
_entity_poly.pdbx_strand_id
1 'polypeptide(L)'
;MELDIDTILDDLKDGKAARTQASLDKLNQTLHAYYESGQRDFSITTVGRLSSADGGVGYQSLRATRNGHFRRLLEAWAAKANTTTKQPLAEKSRSRHVPTDNKLLERITDPALRALFGQIIAERNRYRKEVNILKQHANVVIDKRPVRQFEARAEPAVEVLPSLSGLLTASEAKALQFAVSDECMDKHNWQTTQAGQVKEMEYNSEIFPRGFVTGLRKLLGEVNDGER
;
A
#
# COMPACT_ATOMS: atom_id res chain seq x y z
N MET A 1 40.70 -9.03 -17.04
CA MET A 1 41.24 -7.66 -17.22
C MET A 1 41.10 -7.01 -15.86
N GLU A 2 42.20 -6.85 -15.16
CA GLU A 2 42.21 -6.24 -13.82
C GLU A 2 41.94 -4.74 -14.02
N LEU A 3 40.81 -4.25 -13.49
CA LEU A 3 40.45 -2.85 -13.60
C LEU A 3 41.34 -2.06 -12.64
N ASP A 4 42.31 -1.34 -13.19
CA ASP A 4 43.13 -0.41 -12.43
C ASP A 4 42.37 0.90 -12.20
N ILE A 5 42.01 1.14 -10.95
CA ILE A 5 41.24 2.31 -10.54
C ILE A 5 42.10 3.56 -10.48
N ASP A 6 43.40 3.41 -10.19
CA ASP A 6 44.29 4.55 -10.00
C ASP A 6 44.54 5.24 -11.34
N THR A 7 44.76 4.45 -12.40
CA THR A 7 44.80 4.97 -13.79
C THR A 7 43.50 5.69 -14.18
N ILE A 8 42.33 5.13 -13.84
CA ILE A 8 41.03 5.77 -14.13
C ILE A 8 40.86 7.08 -13.35
N LEU A 9 41.32 7.13 -12.10
CA LEU A 9 41.25 8.33 -11.27
C LEU A 9 42.10 9.45 -11.87
N ASP A 10 43.32 9.15 -12.31
CA ASP A 10 44.22 10.12 -12.92
C ASP A 10 43.64 10.68 -14.23
N ASP A 11 43.09 9.82 -15.10
CA ASP A 11 42.39 10.23 -16.32
C ASP A 11 41.19 11.14 -16.02
N LEU A 12 40.46 10.87 -14.94
CA LEU A 12 39.29 11.69 -14.55
C LEU A 12 39.69 13.04 -13.95
N LYS A 13 40.90 13.15 -13.39
CA LYS A 13 41.46 14.38 -12.82
C LYS A 13 42.07 15.29 -13.88
N ASP A 14 42.47 14.75 -15.02
CA ASP A 14 43.08 15.52 -16.09
C ASP A 14 42.16 16.65 -16.61
N GLY A 15 42.75 17.83 -16.79
CA GLY A 15 42.04 19.05 -17.21
C GLY A 15 40.96 19.56 -16.25
N LYS A 16 40.89 19.08 -14.99
CA LYS A 16 39.93 19.56 -13.97
C LYS A 16 40.53 20.56 -13.01
N ALA A 17 39.67 21.43 -12.45
CA ALA A 17 40.07 22.36 -11.41
C ALA A 17 40.48 21.61 -10.13
N ALA A 18 41.42 22.19 -9.36
CA ALA A 18 41.94 21.61 -8.12
C ALA A 18 40.85 21.19 -7.13
N ARG A 19 39.76 21.97 -7.03
CA ARG A 19 38.61 21.63 -6.19
C ARG A 19 37.90 20.34 -6.62
N THR A 20 37.76 20.13 -7.92
CA THR A 20 37.13 18.92 -8.49
C THR A 20 38.04 17.71 -8.31
N GLN A 21 39.35 17.89 -8.49
CA GLN A 21 40.34 16.84 -8.23
C GLN A 21 40.30 16.40 -6.77
N ALA A 22 40.32 17.33 -5.81
CA ALA A 22 40.19 17.02 -4.39
C ALA A 22 38.87 16.30 -4.05
N SER A 23 37.78 16.65 -4.75
CA SER A 23 36.48 15.97 -4.58
C SER A 23 36.50 14.54 -5.15
N LEU A 24 37.21 14.31 -6.25
CA LEU A 24 37.42 12.97 -6.83
C LEU A 24 38.28 12.10 -5.91
N ASP A 25 39.36 12.65 -5.35
CA ASP A 25 40.23 11.96 -4.40
C ASP A 25 39.46 11.54 -3.15
N LYS A 26 38.66 12.45 -2.58
CA LYS A 26 37.83 12.15 -1.41
C LYS A 26 36.78 11.07 -1.73
N LEU A 27 36.12 11.16 -2.88
CA LEU A 27 35.17 10.13 -3.32
C LEU A 27 35.88 8.77 -3.49
N ASN A 28 37.07 8.76 -4.09
CA ASN A 28 37.86 7.54 -4.27
C ASN A 28 38.21 6.88 -2.93
N GLN A 29 38.65 7.68 -1.95
CA GLN A 29 38.93 7.20 -0.59
C GLN A 29 37.71 6.54 0.06
N THR A 30 36.54 7.20 -0.02
CA THR A 30 35.29 6.65 0.51
C THR A 30 34.90 5.35 -0.19
N LEU A 31 35.03 5.27 -1.52
CA LEU A 31 34.72 4.07 -2.30
C LEU A 31 35.68 2.91 -2.01
N HIS A 32 36.97 3.21 -1.87
CA HIS A 32 37.98 2.23 -1.50
C HIS A 32 37.69 1.64 -0.11
N ALA A 33 37.46 2.48 0.91
CA ALA A 33 37.11 2.01 2.25
C ALA A 33 35.82 1.19 2.25
N TYR A 34 34.82 1.60 1.46
CA TYR A 34 33.57 0.86 1.30
C TYR A 34 33.78 -0.52 0.65
N TYR A 35 34.62 -0.60 -0.37
CA TYR A 35 34.99 -1.86 -1.03
C TYR A 35 35.72 -2.83 -0.10
N GLU A 36 36.72 -2.34 0.64
CA GLU A 36 37.52 -3.10 1.60
C GLU A 36 36.67 -3.62 2.76
N SER A 37 35.64 -2.88 3.17
CA SER A 37 34.67 -3.35 4.18
C SER A 37 33.76 -4.51 3.70
N GLY A 38 33.98 -5.00 2.48
CA GLY A 38 33.21 -6.10 1.88
C GLY A 38 31.85 -5.68 1.32
N GLN A 39 31.51 -4.40 1.37
CA GLN A 39 30.25 -3.89 0.83
C GLN A 39 30.26 -3.89 -0.69
N ARG A 40 29.07 -4.04 -1.27
CA ARG A 40 28.90 -4.26 -2.72
C ARG A 40 27.78 -3.40 -3.34
N ASP A 41 27.12 -2.57 -2.54
CA ASP A 41 26.10 -1.62 -3.00
C ASP A 41 26.73 -0.29 -3.45
N PHE A 42 27.12 -0.23 -4.71
CA PHE A 42 27.66 0.98 -5.35
C PHE A 42 26.57 1.84 -6.00
N SER A 43 25.34 1.81 -5.47
CA SER A 43 24.27 2.65 -6.02
C SER A 43 24.46 4.12 -5.72
N ILE A 44 24.01 4.97 -6.65
CA ILE A 44 24.14 6.44 -6.56
C ILE A 44 23.52 6.97 -5.26
N THR A 45 22.42 6.38 -4.80
CA THR A 45 21.74 6.75 -3.56
C THR A 45 22.57 6.40 -2.33
N THR A 46 23.09 5.17 -2.26
CA THR A 46 23.86 4.68 -1.11
C THR A 46 25.20 5.41 -1.01
N VAL A 47 25.95 5.47 -2.11
CA VAL A 47 27.23 6.18 -2.16
C VAL A 47 27.05 7.68 -1.97
N GLY A 48 26.01 8.29 -2.53
CA GLY A 48 25.74 9.72 -2.34
C GLY A 48 25.45 10.09 -0.89
N ARG A 49 24.82 9.19 -0.11
CA ARG A 49 24.63 9.38 1.33
C ARG A 49 25.95 9.17 2.09
N LEU A 50 26.67 8.10 1.79
CA LEU A 50 27.94 7.76 2.44
C LEU A 50 28.99 8.86 2.24
N SER A 51 29.24 9.24 0.99
CA SER A 51 30.19 10.30 0.63
C SER A 51 29.79 11.65 1.22
N SER A 52 28.50 12.00 1.26
CA SER A 52 28.05 13.25 1.90
C SER A 52 28.28 13.25 3.41
N ALA A 53 28.09 12.12 4.10
CA ALA A 53 28.35 12.00 5.53
C ALA A 53 29.84 12.15 5.84
N ASP A 54 30.69 11.72 4.91
CA ASP A 54 32.15 11.80 5.00
C ASP A 54 32.73 13.16 4.54
N GLY A 55 31.87 14.16 4.31
CA GLY A 55 32.27 15.50 3.84
C GLY A 55 32.65 15.58 2.36
N GLY A 56 32.39 14.52 1.59
CA GLY A 56 32.63 14.43 0.15
C GLY A 56 31.42 14.87 -0.69
N VAL A 57 31.35 14.36 -1.92
CA VAL A 57 30.27 14.71 -2.86
C VAL A 57 28.94 14.08 -2.46
N GLY A 58 27.87 14.87 -2.50
CA GLY A 58 26.52 14.40 -2.17
C GLY A 58 25.76 13.81 -3.37
N TYR A 59 24.60 13.22 -3.07
CA TYR A 59 23.70 12.60 -4.05
C TYR A 59 23.36 13.51 -5.24
N GLN A 60 23.09 14.80 -5.01
CA GLN A 60 22.75 15.74 -6.09
C GLN A 60 23.88 15.90 -7.11
N SER A 61 25.13 15.92 -6.63
CA SER A 61 26.31 16.01 -7.48
C SER A 61 26.55 14.73 -8.28
N LEU A 62 26.31 13.55 -7.69
CA LEU A 62 26.43 12.26 -8.39
C LEU A 62 25.32 12.05 -9.44
N ARG A 63 24.13 12.61 -9.22
CA ARG A 63 23.00 12.53 -10.16
C ARG A 63 23.12 13.52 -11.33
N ALA A 64 23.71 14.69 -11.11
CA ALA A 64 23.79 15.73 -12.13
C ALA A 64 24.55 15.28 -13.40
N THR A 65 23.96 15.47 -14.58
CA THR A 65 24.56 15.11 -15.87
C THR A 65 25.89 15.82 -16.12
N ARG A 66 26.00 17.09 -15.67
CA ARG A 66 27.21 17.91 -15.80
C ARG A 66 28.42 17.32 -15.06
N ASN A 67 28.19 16.52 -14.03
CA ASN A 67 29.22 15.95 -13.17
C ASN A 67 29.47 14.45 -13.47
N GLY A 68 29.43 14.08 -14.75
CA GLY A 68 29.60 12.68 -15.18
C GLY A 68 30.90 12.02 -14.75
N HIS A 69 31.95 12.78 -14.41
CA HIS A 69 33.23 12.28 -13.93
C HIS A 69 33.10 11.50 -12.60
N PHE A 70 32.28 11.97 -11.65
CA PHE A 70 32.05 11.22 -10.41
C PHE A 70 31.29 9.92 -10.66
N ARG A 71 30.38 9.91 -11.64
CA ARG A 71 29.64 8.70 -12.01
C ARG A 71 30.55 7.66 -12.66
N ARG A 72 31.47 8.09 -13.53
CA ARG A 72 32.46 7.20 -14.15
C ARG A 72 33.36 6.54 -13.10
N LEU A 73 33.82 7.29 -12.10
CA LEU A 73 34.59 6.71 -10.99
C LEU A 73 33.76 5.67 -10.21
N LEU A 74 32.50 5.98 -9.92
CA LEU A 74 31.57 5.06 -9.26
C LEU A 74 31.33 3.78 -10.07
N GLU A 75 31.15 3.91 -11.39
CA GLU A 75 30.96 2.79 -12.31
C GLU A 75 32.21 1.90 -12.38
N ALA A 76 33.41 2.48 -12.36
CA ALA A 76 34.66 1.73 -12.30
C ALA A 76 34.78 0.90 -11.02
N TRP A 77 34.45 1.49 -9.86
CA TRP A 77 34.41 0.77 -8.58
C TRP A 77 33.34 -0.33 -8.54
N ALA A 78 32.15 -0.05 -9.07
CA ALA A 78 31.10 -1.07 -9.19
C ALA A 78 31.55 -2.24 -10.07
N ALA A 79 32.21 -1.96 -11.20
CA ALA A 79 32.75 -2.98 -12.09
C ALA A 79 33.88 -3.80 -11.43
N LYS A 80 34.81 -3.15 -10.71
CA LYS A 80 35.84 -3.84 -9.90
C LYS A 80 35.24 -4.74 -8.82
N ALA A 81 34.07 -4.37 -8.29
CA ALA A 81 33.32 -5.17 -7.33
C ALA A 81 32.40 -6.24 -7.95
N ASN A 82 32.42 -6.41 -9.28
CA ASN A 82 31.50 -7.27 -10.03
C ASN A 82 30.01 -6.95 -9.74
N THR A 83 29.70 -5.67 -9.47
CA THR A 83 28.32 -5.20 -9.23
C THR A 83 27.92 -4.11 -10.22
N THR A 84 26.76 -3.49 -9.99
CA THR A 84 26.24 -2.41 -10.82
C THR A 84 25.96 -1.18 -9.97
N THR A 85 25.91 0.00 -10.59
CA THR A 85 25.51 1.25 -9.93
C THR A 85 23.99 1.36 -9.69
N LYS A 86 23.24 0.30 -10.00
CA LYS A 86 21.83 0.18 -9.62
C LYS A 86 21.75 -0.34 -8.21
N GLN A 87 20.76 0.14 -7.47
CA GLN A 87 20.49 -0.36 -6.13
C GLN A 87 20.31 -1.88 -6.17
N PRO A 88 21.11 -2.64 -5.40
CA PRO A 88 20.94 -4.08 -5.35
C PRO A 88 19.54 -4.39 -4.83
N LEU A 89 18.94 -5.42 -5.41
CA LEU A 89 17.62 -5.88 -5.01
C LEU A 89 17.68 -6.23 -3.52
N ALA A 90 16.83 -5.57 -2.73
CA ALA A 90 16.69 -5.87 -1.31
C ALA A 90 16.54 -7.39 -1.10
N GLU A 91 17.14 -7.95 -0.04
CA GLU A 91 17.10 -9.40 0.22
C GLU A 91 15.68 -9.99 0.22
N LYS A 92 14.69 -9.18 0.62
CA LYS A 92 13.27 -9.55 0.68
C LYS A 92 12.47 -9.21 -0.58
N SER A 93 13.12 -8.73 -1.65
CA SER A 93 12.41 -8.34 -2.87
C SER A 93 11.85 -9.58 -3.57
N ARG A 94 10.56 -9.53 -3.93
CA ARG A 94 9.89 -10.58 -4.72
C ARG A 94 10.58 -10.87 -6.06
N SER A 95 11.38 -9.91 -6.54
CA SER A 95 12.20 -10.02 -7.75
C SER A 95 13.50 -10.82 -7.58
N ARG A 96 13.93 -11.11 -6.33
CA ARG A 96 14.90 -12.16 -6.02
C ARG A 96 14.22 -13.52 -6.05
N HIS A 97 13.39 -13.74 -7.06
CA HIS A 97 12.78 -15.02 -7.31
C HIS A 97 13.90 -15.95 -7.79
N VAL A 98 13.95 -17.14 -7.22
CA VAL A 98 14.59 -18.28 -7.88
C VAL A 98 14.17 -18.24 -9.35
N PRO A 99 15.11 -18.35 -10.32
CA PRO A 99 14.75 -18.34 -11.74
C PRO A 99 13.54 -19.23 -11.97
N THR A 100 12.55 -18.75 -12.73
CA THR A 100 11.33 -19.51 -13.05
C THR A 100 11.70 -20.95 -13.37
N ASP A 101 10.98 -21.94 -12.83
CA ASP A 101 11.38 -23.36 -12.88
C ASP A 101 11.90 -23.80 -14.27
N ASN A 102 11.28 -23.30 -15.35
CA ASN A 102 11.68 -23.58 -16.74
C ASN A 102 13.06 -23.02 -17.13
N LYS A 103 13.47 -21.87 -16.58
CA LYS A 103 14.83 -21.31 -16.74
C LYS A 103 15.89 -22.09 -15.97
N LEU A 104 15.51 -22.83 -14.92
CA LEU A 104 16.44 -23.75 -14.25
C LEU A 104 16.69 -24.99 -15.11
N LEU A 105 15.71 -25.43 -15.90
CA LEU A 105 15.88 -26.55 -16.84
C LEU A 105 16.92 -26.25 -17.92
N GLU A 106 17.05 -24.99 -18.34
CA GLU A 106 18.06 -24.55 -19.32
C GLU A 106 19.50 -24.74 -18.81
N ARG A 107 19.71 -24.81 -17.49
CA ARG A 107 21.03 -25.03 -16.87
C ARG A 107 21.43 -26.51 -16.81
N ILE A 108 20.48 -27.41 -16.97
CA ILE A 108 20.74 -28.86 -17.00
C ILE A 108 21.21 -29.18 -18.41
N THR A 109 22.46 -29.63 -18.59
CA THR A 109 23.02 -29.91 -19.93
C THR A 109 22.42 -31.19 -20.54
N ASP A 110 22.25 -32.23 -19.72
CA ASP A 110 21.70 -33.52 -20.13
C ASP A 110 20.19 -33.41 -20.52
N PRO A 111 19.83 -33.69 -21.79
CA PRO A 111 18.44 -33.64 -22.24
C PRO A 111 17.49 -34.60 -21.52
N ALA A 112 17.97 -35.81 -21.15
CA ALA A 112 17.14 -36.80 -20.48
C ALA A 112 16.78 -36.34 -19.06
N LEU A 113 17.79 -35.87 -18.32
CA LEU A 113 17.60 -35.29 -17.00
C LEU A 113 16.71 -34.05 -17.04
N ARG A 114 16.90 -33.17 -18.04
CA ARG A 114 16.06 -31.99 -18.26
C ARG A 114 14.59 -32.37 -18.46
N ALA A 115 14.31 -33.41 -19.24
CA ALA A 115 12.95 -33.89 -19.48
C ALA A 115 12.29 -34.42 -18.19
N LEU A 116 13.01 -35.21 -17.39
CA LEU A 116 12.51 -35.73 -16.11
C LEU A 116 12.17 -34.60 -15.12
N PHE A 117 13.06 -33.62 -14.94
CA PHE A 117 12.77 -32.46 -14.10
C PHE A 117 11.60 -31.63 -14.64
N GLY A 118 11.48 -31.49 -15.96
CA GLY A 118 10.33 -30.85 -16.60
C GLY A 118 9.01 -31.54 -16.28
N GLN A 119 8.98 -32.88 -16.30
CA GLN A 119 7.80 -33.66 -15.90
C GLN A 119 7.46 -33.45 -14.42
N ILE A 120 8.45 -33.50 -13.52
CA ILE A 120 8.25 -33.26 -12.08
C ILE A 120 7.66 -31.87 -11.82
N ILE A 121 8.17 -30.83 -12.51
CA ILE A 121 7.65 -29.46 -12.39
C ILE A 121 6.18 -29.40 -12.87
N ALA A 122 5.87 -30.07 -13.98
CA ALA A 122 4.50 -30.11 -14.52
C ALA A 122 3.52 -30.79 -13.56
N GLU A 123 3.89 -31.93 -12.98
CA GLU A 123 3.07 -32.64 -11.99
C GLU A 123 2.87 -31.82 -10.72
N ARG A 124 3.94 -31.25 -10.16
CA ARG A 124 3.84 -30.38 -8.99
C ARG A 124 2.91 -29.19 -9.26
N ASN A 125 2.98 -28.59 -10.45
CA ASN A 125 2.11 -27.48 -10.82
C ASN A 125 0.65 -27.91 -10.97
N ARG A 126 0.40 -29.11 -11.50
CA ARG A 126 -0.92 -29.73 -11.54
C ARG A 126 -1.47 -29.94 -10.12
N TYR A 127 -0.72 -30.59 -9.23
CA TYR A 127 -1.17 -30.81 -7.84
C TYR A 127 -1.42 -29.51 -7.09
N ARG A 128 -0.59 -28.47 -7.28
CA ARG A 128 -0.85 -27.15 -6.68
C ARG A 128 -2.14 -26.53 -7.19
N LYS A 129 -2.47 -26.69 -8.47
CA LYS A 129 -3.75 -26.21 -9.03
C LYS A 129 -4.93 -26.97 -8.44
N GLU A 130 -4.86 -28.30 -8.40
CA GLU A 130 -5.89 -29.15 -7.81
C GLU A 130 -6.11 -28.79 -6.32
N VAL A 131 -5.04 -28.64 -5.54
CA VAL A 131 -5.14 -28.20 -4.14
C VAL A 131 -5.76 -26.81 -4.01
N ASN A 132 -5.42 -25.87 -4.89
CA ASN A 132 -6.01 -24.52 -4.85
C ASN A 132 -7.50 -24.55 -5.19
N ILE A 133 -7.91 -25.36 -6.17
CA ILE A 133 -9.32 -25.59 -6.50
C ILE A 133 -10.04 -26.22 -5.31
N LEU A 134 -9.46 -27.25 -4.70
CA LEU A 134 -10.03 -27.88 -3.50
C LEU A 134 -10.15 -26.90 -2.34
N LYS A 135 -9.16 -26.04 -2.11
CA LYS A 135 -9.22 -24.97 -1.10
C LYS A 135 -10.31 -23.95 -1.40
N GLN A 136 -10.53 -23.61 -2.66
CA GLN A 136 -11.63 -22.73 -3.09
C GLN A 136 -12.99 -23.38 -2.81
N HIS A 137 -13.12 -24.69 -3.03
CA HIS A 137 -14.36 -25.43 -2.77
C HIS A 137 -14.53 -25.90 -1.32
N ALA A 138 -13.48 -25.87 -0.49
CA ALA A 138 -13.56 -26.33 0.89
C ALA A 138 -14.38 -25.39 1.80
N ASN A 139 -14.37 -24.09 1.50
CA ASN A 139 -15.10 -23.08 2.27
C ASN A 139 -16.28 -22.53 1.48
N VAL A 140 -17.28 -23.36 1.20
CA VAL A 140 -18.58 -22.86 0.71
C VAL A 140 -19.36 -22.33 1.92
N VAL A 141 -19.30 -21.02 2.14
CA VAL A 141 -20.16 -20.34 3.12
C VAL A 141 -21.56 -20.24 2.51
N ILE A 142 -22.41 -21.22 2.82
CA ILE A 142 -23.83 -21.17 2.49
C ILE A 142 -24.49 -20.31 3.57
N ASP A 143 -24.86 -19.08 3.23
CA ASP A 143 -25.71 -18.27 4.10
C ASP A 143 -27.10 -18.93 4.21
N LYS A 144 -27.37 -19.56 5.36
CA LYS A 144 -28.63 -20.25 5.66
C LYS A 144 -29.69 -19.30 6.21
N ARG A 145 -29.44 -17.99 6.27
CA ARG A 145 -30.49 -17.03 6.63
C ARG A 145 -31.61 -17.16 5.60
N PRO A 146 -32.89 -17.17 6.00
CA PRO A 146 -33.99 -17.22 5.06
C PRO A 146 -33.84 -16.05 4.09
N VAL A 147 -33.61 -16.36 2.81
CA VAL A 147 -33.63 -15.38 1.74
C VAL A 147 -35.05 -14.83 1.75
N ARG A 148 -35.22 -13.64 2.31
CA ARG A 148 -36.43 -12.86 2.06
C ARG A 148 -36.45 -12.69 0.54
N GLN A 149 -37.35 -13.43 -0.11
CA GLN A 149 -37.58 -13.29 -1.53
C GLN A 149 -37.95 -11.82 -1.74
N PHE A 150 -37.00 -11.02 -2.19
CA PHE A 150 -37.34 -9.78 -2.86
C PHE A 150 -37.87 -10.25 -4.21
N GLU A 151 -39.19 -10.40 -4.28
CA GLU A 151 -39.89 -10.70 -5.51
C GLU A 151 -39.46 -9.65 -6.54
N ALA A 152 -38.82 -10.15 -7.60
CA ALA A 152 -38.50 -9.34 -8.75
C ALA A 152 -39.84 -8.86 -9.35
N ARG A 153 -40.13 -7.58 -9.14
CA ARG A 153 -41.08 -6.74 -9.87
C ARG A 153 -41.86 -7.48 -10.97
N ALA A 154 -42.99 -8.06 -10.58
CA ALA A 154 -44.04 -8.49 -11.50
C ALA A 154 -45.38 -8.12 -10.87
N GLU A 155 -46.10 -7.20 -11.54
CA GLU A 155 -47.45 -6.70 -11.25
C GLU A 155 -47.58 -5.81 -9.99
N PRO A 156 -48.46 -4.79 -9.95
CA PRO A 156 -48.70 -3.98 -8.76
C PRO A 156 -49.54 -4.80 -7.77
N ALA A 157 -48.92 -5.80 -7.15
CA ALA A 157 -49.49 -6.42 -5.98
C ALA A 157 -49.43 -5.39 -4.85
N VAL A 158 -50.59 -5.08 -4.28
CA VAL A 158 -50.68 -4.26 -3.06
C VAL A 158 -49.98 -5.05 -1.95
N GLU A 159 -48.70 -4.76 -1.73
CA GLU A 159 -47.93 -5.27 -0.60
C GLU A 159 -48.48 -4.60 0.67
N VAL A 160 -49.29 -5.34 1.42
CA VAL A 160 -49.70 -4.95 2.77
C VAL A 160 -48.51 -5.16 3.69
N LEU A 161 -47.70 -4.12 3.87
CA LEU A 161 -46.62 -4.12 4.86
C LEU A 161 -47.24 -4.36 6.25
N PRO A 162 -46.68 -5.27 7.08
CA PRO A 162 -47.11 -5.36 8.47
C PRO A 162 -46.86 -4.01 9.14
N SER A 163 -47.86 -3.53 9.90
CA SER A 163 -47.76 -2.26 10.61
C SER A 163 -46.51 -2.26 11.49
N LEU A 164 -45.75 -1.16 11.47
CA LEU A 164 -44.64 -0.95 12.41
C LEU A 164 -45.12 -0.87 13.87
N SER A 165 -46.44 -0.77 14.06
CA SER A 165 -47.15 -0.87 15.33
C SER A 165 -46.86 -2.21 16.02
N GLY A 166 -46.13 -2.17 17.13
CA GLY A 166 -45.83 -3.35 17.96
C GLY A 166 -44.39 -3.87 17.85
N LEU A 167 -43.51 -3.25 17.04
CA LEU A 167 -42.07 -3.59 17.00
C LEU A 167 -41.30 -3.12 18.24
N LEU A 168 -41.72 -2.01 18.83
CA LEU A 168 -41.11 -1.42 20.01
C LEU A 168 -41.82 -1.90 21.27
N THR A 169 -41.06 -2.30 22.28
CA THR A 169 -41.57 -2.46 23.64
C THR A 169 -41.98 -1.10 24.22
N ALA A 170 -42.89 -1.09 25.20
CA ALA A 170 -43.34 0.15 25.84
C ALA A 170 -42.18 0.96 26.46
N SER A 171 -41.11 0.29 26.91
CA SER A 171 -39.89 0.94 27.40
C SER A 171 -39.05 1.57 26.29
N GLU A 172 -38.90 0.89 25.15
CA GLU A 172 -38.14 1.40 24.01
C GLU A 172 -38.84 2.59 23.36
N ALA A 173 -40.17 2.53 23.22
CA ALA A 173 -40.96 3.65 22.72
C ALA A 173 -40.81 4.90 23.61
N LYS A 174 -40.86 4.74 24.95
CA LYS A 174 -40.64 5.85 25.89
C LYS A 174 -39.22 6.41 25.83
N ALA A 175 -38.21 5.56 25.66
CA ALA A 175 -36.82 6.02 25.54
C ALA A 175 -36.60 6.84 24.26
N LEU A 176 -37.16 6.40 23.14
CA LEU A 176 -37.11 7.14 21.88
C LEU A 176 -37.93 8.44 21.93
N GLN A 177 -39.06 8.44 22.64
CA GLN A 177 -39.86 9.65 22.85
C GLN A 177 -39.11 10.67 23.72
N PHE A 178 -38.41 10.21 24.76
CA PHE A 178 -37.55 11.07 25.57
C PHE A 178 -36.40 11.66 24.76
N ALA A 179 -35.78 10.88 23.86
CA ALA A 179 -34.68 11.37 23.02
C ALA A 179 -35.07 12.51 22.06
N VAL A 180 -36.37 12.68 21.80
CA VAL A 180 -36.92 13.72 20.92
C VAL A 180 -37.74 14.75 21.70
N SER A 181 -37.86 14.61 23.03
CA SER A 181 -38.63 15.52 23.86
C SER A 181 -37.89 16.84 24.09
N ASP A 182 -38.66 17.91 24.25
CA ASP A 182 -38.11 19.23 24.58
C ASP A 182 -37.34 19.20 25.90
N GLU A 183 -37.77 18.35 26.86
CA GLU A 183 -37.09 18.16 28.15
C GLU A 183 -35.65 17.62 27.97
N CYS A 184 -35.42 16.71 27.01
CA CYS A 184 -34.07 16.21 26.73
C CYS A 184 -33.22 17.26 26.03
N MET A 185 -33.81 18.01 25.10
CA MET A 185 -33.13 19.07 24.36
C MET A 185 -32.69 20.20 25.31
N ASP A 186 -33.57 20.63 26.21
CA ASP A 186 -33.29 21.68 27.20
C ASP A 186 -32.21 21.26 28.21
N LYS A 187 -32.23 19.99 28.67
CA LYS A 187 -31.20 19.46 29.59
C LYS A 187 -29.80 19.46 28.99
N HIS A 188 -29.69 19.32 27.67
CA HIS A 188 -28.41 19.21 26.97
C HIS A 188 -28.04 20.46 26.16
N ASN A 189 -28.77 21.58 26.32
CA ASN A 189 -28.59 22.80 25.54
C ASN A 189 -28.59 22.53 24.01
N TRP A 190 -29.50 21.66 23.57
CA TRP A 190 -29.67 21.31 22.17
C TRP A 190 -30.85 22.05 21.55
N GLN A 191 -30.74 22.34 20.25
CA GLN A 191 -31.79 22.94 19.46
C GLN A 191 -32.14 22.06 18.26
N THR A 192 -33.44 21.91 18.02
CA THR A 192 -33.95 21.21 16.85
C THR A 192 -34.31 22.20 15.74
N THR A 193 -33.89 21.91 14.51
CA THR A 193 -34.26 22.68 13.31
C THR A 193 -35.53 22.12 12.66
N GLN A 194 -36.18 22.90 11.79
CA GLN A 194 -37.38 22.48 11.04
C GLN A 194 -37.14 21.21 10.19
N ALA A 195 -35.90 20.98 9.73
CA ALA A 195 -35.54 19.77 8.98
C ALA A 195 -35.31 18.53 9.89
N GLY A 196 -35.53 18.64 11.20
CA GLY A 196 -35.33 17.56 12.17
C GLY A 196 -33.87 17.28 12.53
N GLN A 197 -32.97 18.23 12.25
CA GLN A 197 -31.55 18.20 12.68
C GLN A 197 -31.44 18.69 14.13
N VAL A 198 -30.53 18.11 14.91
CA VAL A 198 -30.23 18.54 16.30
C VAL A 198 -28.83 19.13 16.35
N LYS A 199 -28.73 20.32 16.96
CA LYS A 199 -27.47 21.04 17.12
C LYS A 199 -27.27 21.50 18.55
N GLU A 200 -26.02 21.66 18.95
CA GLU A 200 -25.67 22.28 20.23
C GLU A 200 -25.79 23.82 20.13
N MET A 201 -26.40 24.45 21.14
CA MET A 201 -26.67 25.89 21.15
C MET A 201 -25.40 26.77 21.23
N GLU A 202 -24.35 26.31 21.93
CA GLU A 202 -23.16 27.12 22.21
C GLU A 202 -22.24 27.24 20.98
N TYR A 203 -21.98 26.13 20.29
CA TYR A 203 -21.04 26.09 19.16
C TYR A 203 -21.72 25.85 17.81
N ASN A 204 -23.07 25.74 17.76
CA ASN A 204 -23.85 25.38 16.56
C ASN A 204 -23.34 24.09 15.88
N SER A 205 -22.75 23.20 16.68
CA SER A 205 -22.18 21.93 16.23
C SER A 205 -23.30 20.94 15.96
N GLU A 206 -23.18 20.18 14.88
CA GLU A 206 -24.17 19.17 14.50
C GLU A 206 -24.01 17.92 15.37
N ILE A 207 -25.03 17.62 16.18
CA ILE A 207 -25.07 16.41 17.01
C ILE A 207 -25.76 15.29 16.26
N PHE A 208 -26.92 15.59 15.65
CA PHE A 208 -27.64 14.65 14.80
C PHE A 208 -28.01 15.26 13.45
N PRO A 209 -27.89 14.49 12.36
CA PRO A 209 -28.16 14.98 11.02
C PRO A 209 -29.63 15.27 10.78
N ARG A 210 -29.89 16.00 9.68
CA ARG A 210 -31.24 16.30 9.21
C ARG A 210 -32.05 15.01 9.06
N GLY A 211 -33.31 15.06 9.46
CA GLY A 211 -34.21 13.90 9.41
C GLY A 211 -34.24 13.06 10.69
N PHE A 212 -33.36 13.31 11.66
CA PHE A 212 -33.31 12.51 12.90
C PHE A 212 -34.60 12.64 13.72
N VAL A 213 -34.96 13.85 14.14
CA VAL A 213 -36.16 14.11 14.94
C VAL A 213 -37.43 13.79 14.16
N THR A 214 -37.50 14.20 12.89
CA THR A 214 -38.68 13.97 12.05
C THR A 214 -38.89 12.50 11.71
N GLY A 215 -37.81 11.73 11.55
CA GLY A 215 -37.85 10.29 11.33
C GLY A 215 -38.29 9.53 12.58
N LEU A 216 -37.73 9.85 13.74
CA LEU A 216 -38.12 9.24 15.02
C LEU A 216 -39.57 9.55 15.38
N ARG A 217 -40.01 10.78 15.16
CA ARG A 217 -41.40 11.20 15.40
C ARG A 217 -42.39 10.43 14.52
N LYS A 218 -42.04 10.22 13.23
CA LYS A 218 -42.82 9.37 12.31
C LYS A 218 -42.86 7.90 12.73
N LEU A 219 -41.74 7.36 13.24
CA LEU A 219 -41.66 5.98 13.74
C LEU A 219 -42.49 5.76 15.00
N LEU A 220 -42.60 6.77 15.86
CA LEU A 220 -43.43 6.75 17.06
C LEU A 220 -44.92 6.99 16.78
N GLY A 221 -45.29 7.25 15.52
CA GLY A 221 -46.68 7.52 15.12
C GLY A 221 -47.16 8.92 15.53
N GLU A 222 -46.26 9.79 15.98
CA GLU A 222 -46.53 11.21 16.24
C GLU A 222 -46.55 11.95 14.88
N VAL A 223 -47.60 11.76 14.10
CA VAL A 223 -47.76 12.53 12.87
C VAL A 223 -48.06 13.98 13.26
N ASN A 224 -47.06 14.86 13.20
CA ASN A 224 -47.34 16.27 12.95
C ASN A 224 -47.82 16.37 11.51
N ASP A 225 -49.13 16.42 11.33
CA ASP A 225 -49.77 16.93 10.12
C ASP A 225 -49.35 18.40 9.97
N GLY A 226 -48.23 18.59 9.28
CA GLY A 226 -47.65 19.89 8.96
C GLY A 226 -47.55 20.05 7.45
N GLU A 227 -48.62 20.63 6.90
CA GLU A 227 -48.73 21.39 5.64
C GLU A 227 -48.82 20.64 4.30
N ARG A 228 -50.06 20.70 3.76
CA ARG A 228 -50.33 21.02 2.36
C ARG A 228 -49.84 22.42 2.03
#